data_AF-A0AAW3RVS8-F1
#
_entry.id   AF-A0AAW3RVS8-F1
#
_cell.length_a   1.000
_cell.length_b   1.000
_cell.length_c   1.000
_cell.angle_alpha   90.00
_cell.angle_beta   90.00
_cell.angle_gamma   90.00
#
_symmetry.space_group_name_H-M   'P 1'
#
loop_
_entity.id
_entity.type
_entity.pdbx_description
1 polymer ?
#
loop_
_entity_poly.entity_id
_entity_poly.type
_entity_poly.pdbx_seq_one_letter_code
_entity_poly.pdbx_strand_id
1 'polypeptide(L)'
;MKIKRYLPMVFATAFTFTASVYAAPIELEGIGLTRDIPCHGNDVNISGNSNNIVLTGKCANISVAGSEHNITFDSATSLTVTGSEIAVTGQSTGDLTVAAYKNTVHTHILAEDKPAKVNVTGTEHHLDLDFKGPAVVSFNGISNRLSWGGTEPKLSSSGANNVIKQKP
;
A
#
# COMPACT_ATOMS: atom_id res chain seq x y z
N MET A 1 22.25 -73.29 -20.21
CA MET A 1 21.40 -72.66 -19.17
C MET A 1 22.18 -71.51 -18.54
N LYS A 2 21.85 -70.24 -18.86
CA LYS A 2 22.45 -69.04 -18.24
C LYS A 2 21.32 -68.08 -17.88
N ILE A 3 21.14 -67.84 -16.59
CA ILE A 3 20.08 -67.03 -15.98
C ILE A 3 20.50 -65.55 -16.05
N LYS A 4 19.74 -64.72 -16.78
CA LYS A 4 19.87 -63.26 -16.77
C LYS A 4 19.07 -62.72 -15.58
N ARG A 5 19.75 -62.14 -14.58
CA ARG A 5 19.16 -61.40 -13.46
C ARG A 5 18.71 -60.02 -13.97
N TYR A 6 17.41 -59.75 -13.89
CA TYR A 6 16.85 -58.41 -14.08
C TYR A 6 16.86 -57.68 -12.74
N LEU A 7 17.52 -56.53 -12.69
CA LEU A 7 17.55 -55.64 -11.53
C LEU A 7 16.45 -54.58 -11.73
N PRO A 8 15.48 -54.41 -10.81
CA PRO A 8 14.46 -53.39 -10.96
C PRO A 8 15.02 -52.02 -10.56
N MET A 9 14.99 -51.08 -11.50
CA MET A 9 15.36 -49.69 -11.28
C MET A 9 14.20 -48.98 -10.57
N VAL A 10 14.35 -48.72 -9.27
CA VAL A 10 13.40 -47.93 -8.48
C VAL A 10 13.70 -46.45 -8.70
N PHE A 11 12.78 -45.74 -9.36
CA PHE A 11 12.83 -44.28 -9.49
C PHE A 11 12.31 -43.65 -8.19
N ALA A 12 13.22 -43.03 -7.42
CA ALA A 12 12.85 -42.19 -6.27
C ALA A 12 12.54 -40.77 -6.76
N THR A 13 11.27 -40.37 -6.70
CA THR A 13 10.83 -39.00 -6.98
C THR A 13 11.20 -38.09 -5.81
N ALA A 14 12.16 -37.18 -6.03
CA ALA A 14 12.52 -36.15 -5.06
C ALA A 14 11.42 -35.07 -5.02
N PHE A 15 10.70 -34.96 -3.90
CA PHE A 15 9.76 -33.88 -3.64
C PHE A 15 10.56 -32.63 -3.26
N THR A 16 10.67 -31.66 -4.17
CA THR A 16 11.30 -30.37 -3.88
C THR A 16 10.37 -29.55 -2.99
N PHE A 17 10.70 -29.43 -1.70
CA PHE A 17 10.07 -28.47 -0.80
C PHE A 17 10.56 -27.07 -1.18
N THR A 18 9.70 -26.26 -1.82
CA THR A 18 9.90 -24.82 -1.90
C THR A 18 9.60 -24.24 -0.52
N ALA A 19 10.63 -23.94 0.26
CA ALA A 19 10.46 -23.16 1.47
C ALA A 19 9.98 -21.76 1.07
N SER A 20 8.74 -21.43 1.43
CA SER A 20 8.23 -20.06 1.32
C SER A 20 9.03 -19.21 2.32
N VAL A 21 10.04 -18.49 1.84
CA VAL A 21 10.69 -17.45 2.64
C VAL A 21 9.66 -16.33 2.80
N TYR A 22 9.01 -16.28 3.96
CA TYR A 22 8.30 -15.08 4.37
C TYR A 22 9.38 -14.05 4.66
N ALA A 23 9.55 -13.08 3.78
CA ALA A 23 10.52 -12.02 4.00
C ALA A 23 10.03 -11.12 5.14
N ALA A 24 10.90 -10.86 6.11
CA ALA A 24 10.57 -9.99 7.24
C ALA A 24 10.27 -8.57 6.74
N PRO A 25 9.32 -7.86 7.38
CA PRO A 25 9.04 -6.47 7.03
C PRO A 25 10.28 -5.59 7.21
N ILE A 26 10.41 -4.57 6.36
CA ILE A 26 11.40 -3.53 6.50
C ILE A 26 10.89 -2.52 7.53
N GLU A 27 11.55 -2.44 8.68
CA GLU A 27 11.21 -1.52 9.76
C GLU A 27 12.06 -0.25 9.70
N LEU A 28 11.40 0.91 9.62
CA LEU A 28 12.00 2.24 9.58
C LEU A 28 11.43 3.09 10.74
N GLU A 29 11.95 2.85 11.94
CA GLU A 29 11.60 3.60 13.14
C GLU A 29 12.67 4.66 13.45
N GLY A 30 12.25 5.91 13.62
CA GLY A 30 13.17 6.96 14.04
C GLY A 30 12.63 8.38 13.89
N ILE A 31 13.53 9.33 14.12
CA ILE A 31 13.25 10.76 14.00
C ILE A 31 14.21 11.36 12.98
N GLY A 32 13.68 12.06 11.97
CA GLY A 32 14.48 12.78 10.98
C GLY A 32 15.30 11.88 10.05
N LEU A 33 14.89 10.61 9.86
CA LEU A 33 15.57 9.69 8.96
C LEU A 33 15.50 10.18 7.51
N THR A 34 16.56 9.99 6.74
CA THR A 34 16.56 10.19 5.28
C THR A 34 17.14 8.96 4.60
N ARG A 35 16.32 8.19 3.89
CA ARG A 35 16.75 6.92 3.27
C ARG A 35 16.01 6.59 1.98
N ASP A 36 16.75 5.98 1.07
CA ASP A 36 16.23 5.33 -0.13
C ASP A 36 16.27 3.81 0.09
N ILE A 37 15.12 3.14 -0.08
CA ILE A 37 14.93 1.74 0.25
C ILE A 37 14.28 1.00 -0.92
N PRO A 38 14.94 -0.01 -1.51
CA PRO A 38 14.30 -0.87 -2.49
C PRO A 38 13.40 -1.90 -1.79
N CYS A 39 12.12 -1.93 -2.16
CA CYS A 39 11.12 -2.76 -1.48
C CYS A 39 11.25 -4.25 -1.79
N HIS A 40 11.57 -4.63 -3.04
CA HIS A 40 11.66 -6.03 -3.48
C HIS A 40 10.43 -6.90 -3.13
N GLY A 41 9.24 -6.32 -3.10
CA GLY A 41 7.99 -6.98 -2.74
C GLY A 41 7.77 -7.16 -1.24
N ASN A 42 8.64 -6.59 -0.39
CA ASN A 42 8.49 -6.66 1.06
C ASN A 42 7.46 -5.67 1.58
N ASP A 43 6.96 -5.95 2.77
CA ASP A 43 6.24 -4.99 3.59
C ASP A 43 7.21 -3.94 4.14
N VAL A 44 6.73 -2.71 4.28
CA VAL A 44 7.48 -1.59 4.87
C VAL A 44 6.64 -0.95 5.95
N ASN A 45 7.21 -0.82 7.14
CA ASN A 45 6.61 -0.08 8.24
C ASN A 45 7.50 1.11 8.60
N ILE A 46 6.90 2.29 8.62
CA ILE A 46 7.57 3.57 8.88
C ILE A 46 6.92 4.18 10.10
N SER A 47 7.73 4.51 11.11
CA SER A 47 7.25 5.08 12.37
C SER A 47 8.15 6.17 12.92
N GLY A 48 7.58 7.00 13.80
CA GLY A 48 8.29 8.05 14.53
C GLY A 48 7.88 9.45 14.08
N ASN A 49 8.84 10.33 13.81
CA ASN A 49 8.56 11.72 13.45
C ASN A 49 9.53 12.25 12.38
N SER A 50 9.03 13.09 11.46
CA SER A 50 9.89 13.87 10.54
C SER A 50 10.79 13.06 9.60
N ASN A 51 10.49 11.78 9.36
CA ASN A 51 11.25 10.96 8.41
C ASN A 51 10.94 11.33 6.94
N ASN A 52 11.97 11.33 6.09
CA ASN A 52 11.92 11.52 4.65
C ASN A 52 12.39 10.24 3.93
N ILE A 53 11.48 9.44 3.38
CA ILE A 53 11.78 8.10 2.87
C ILE A 53 11.37 7.97 1.41
N VAL A 54 12.26 7.38 0.60
CA VAL A 54 12.00 7.02 -0.80
C VAL A 54 11.95 5.50 -0.90
N LEU A 55 10.82 4.95 -1.33
CA LEU A 55 10.62 3.52 -1.54
C LEU A 55 10.62 3.19 -3.03
N THR A 56 11.54 2.34 -3.47
CA THR A 56 11.69 2.01 -4.90
C THR A 56 11.25 0.59 -5.23
N GLY A 57 10.74 0.38 -6.44
CA GLY A 57 10.16 -0.88 -6.88
C GLY A 57 8.79 -1.17 -6.29
N LYS A 58 8.32 -2.42 -6.46
CA LYS A 58 7.04 -2.86 -5.89
C LYS A 58 7.21 -3.20 -4.41
N CYS A 59 6.46 -2.56 -3.54
CA CYS A 59 6.25 -2.95 -2.16
C CYS A 59 5.00 -3.84 -2.06
N ALA A 60 4.92 -4.70 -1.04
CA ALA A 60 3.68 -5.39 -0.74
C ALA A 60 2.73 -4.43 -0.01
N ASN A 61 2.91 -4.24 1.29
CA ASN A 61 2.15 -3.28 2.08
C ASN A 61 3.05 -2.17 2.62
N ILE A 62 2.60 -0.92 2.54
CA ILE A 62 3.26 0.22 3.18
C ILE A 62 2.39 0.69 4.34
N SER A 63 2.95 0.69 5.55
CA SER A 63 2.34 1.25 6.76
C SER A 63 3.16 2.46 7.20
N VAL A 64 2.51 3.63 7.32
CA VAL A 64 3.13 4.87 7.80
C VAL A 64 2.36 5.35 9.03
N ALA A 65 3.04 5.37 10.17
CA ALA A 65 2.50 5.79 11.45
C ALA A 65 3.34 6.91 12.08
N GLY A 66 2.74 7.84 12.81
CA GLY A 66 3.48 8.90 13.51
C GLY A 66 3.16 10.29 12.98
N SER A 67 4.17 11.14 12.79
CA SER A 67 3.91 12.52 12.37
C SER A 67 4.97 13.12 11.45
N GLU A 68 4.55 14.08 10.63
CA GLU A 68 5.44 14.93 9.81
C GLU A 68 6.34 14.14 8.84
N HIS A 69 5.92 12.92 8.46
CA HIS A 69 6.64 12.12 7.48
C HIS A 69 6.44 12.65 6.06
N ASN A 70 7.49 12.59 5.24
CA ASN A 70 7.43 12.82 3.81
C ASN A 70 7.88 11.55 3.07
N ILE A 71 6.95 10.87 2.41
CA ILE A 71 7.18 9.55 1.83
C ILE A 71 6.93 9.59 0.33
N THR A 72 7.86 9.03 -0.45
CA THR A 72 7.64 8.73 -1.86
C THR A 72 7.73 7.24 -2.12
N PHE A 73 6.92 6.72 -3.04
CA PHE A 73 7.00 5.32 -3.42
C PHE A 73 6.65 5.06 -4.89
N ASP A 74 7.23 4.01 -5.49
CA ASP A 74 6.84 3.58 -6.83
C ASP A 74 5.46 2.92 -6.81
N SER A 75 5.37 1.66 -6.34
CA SER A 75 4.09 0.95 -6.27
C SER A 75 3.92 0.09 -5.03
N ALA A 76 2.68 -0.11 -4.60
CA ALA A 76 2.32 -0.99 -3.50
C ALA A 76 1.02 -1.76 -3.77
N THR A 77 0.83 -2.90 -3.13
CA THR A 77 -0.47 -3.58 -3.10
C THR A 77 -1.43 -2.89 -2.14
N SER A 78 -0.93 -2.36 -1.00
CA SER A 78 -1.73 -1.50 -0.12
C SER A 78 -0.90 -0.41 0.57
N LEU A 79 -1.58 0.67 0.93
CA LEU A 79 -1.02 1.81 1.65
C LEU A 79 -1.92 2.17 2.85
N THR A 80 -1.34 2.25 4.03
CA THR A 80 -1.98 2.76 5.25
C THR A 80 -1.21 3.96 5.79
N VAL A 81 -1.90 5.08 5.96
CA VAL A 81 -1.35 6.33 6.51
C VAL A 81 -2.16 6.73 7.74
N THR A 82 -1.59 6.57 8.92
CA THR A 82 -2.26 6.88 10.20
C THR A 82 -1.38 7.76 11.06
N GLY A 83 -1.81 8.99 11.34
CA GLY A 83 -0.97 9.92 12.08
C GLY A 83 -1.35 11.36 11.81
N SER A 84 -0.39 12.27 12.01
CA SER A 84 -0.59 13.70 11.80
C SER A 84 0.40 14.30 10.82
N GLU A 85 -0.10 15.05 9.84
CA GLU A 85 0.71 15.84 8.91
C GLU A 85 1.71 15.00 8.08
N ILE A 86 1.31 13.78 7.71
CA ILE A 86 2.08 12.92 6.83
C ILE A 86 1.77 13.28 5.37
N ALA A 87 2.80 13.48 4.56
CA ALA A 87 2.70 13.64 3.11
C ALA A 87 3.20 12.38 2.41
N VAL A 88 2.36 11.81 1.53
CA VAL A 88 2.71 10.64 0.72
C VAL A 88 2.44 10.93 -0.76
N THR A 89 3.45 10.72 -1.60
CA THR A 89 3.32 10.77 -3.07
C THR A 89 3.78 9.45 -3.65
N GLY A 90 2.92 8.74 -4.38
CA GLY A 90 3.35 7.49 -5.03
C GLY A 90 2.80 7.31 -6.42
N GLN A 91 3.42 6.46 -7.23
CA GLN A 91 2.89 6.20 -8.57
C GLN A 91 1.57 5.44 -8.46
N SER A 92 1.51 4.34 -7.72
CA SER A 92 0.26 3.59 -7.60
C SER A 92 0.14 2.67 -6.38
N THR A 93 -1.04 2.58 -5.78
CA THR A 93 -1.39 1.58 -4.77
C THR A 93 -2.71 0.89 -5.10
N GLY A 94 -2.96 -0.28 -4.51
CA GLY A 94 -4.28 -0.90 -4.49
C GLY A 94 -5.17 -0.28 -3.40
N ASP A 95 -5.37 -1.02 -2.31
CA ASP A 95 -6.17 -0.55 -1.18
C ASP A 95 -5.46 0.62 -0.47
N LEU A 96 -6.24 1.60 0.01
CA LEU A 96 -5.77 2.79 0.70
C LEU A 96 -6.56 3.02 2.00
N THR A 97 -5.86 3.23 3.10
CA THR A 97 -6.44 3.74 4.35
C THR A 97 -5.74 5.01 4.79
N VAL A 98 -6.51 6.06 5.08
CA VAL A 98 -6.01 7.33 5.63
C VAL A 98 -6.79 7.66 6.89
N ALA A 99 -6.08 7.93 7.99
CA ALA A 99 -6.70 8.13 9.30
C ALA A 99 -6.03 9.24 10.12
N ALA A 100 -6.72 9.65 11.18
CA ALA A 100 -6.31 10.65 12.17
C ALA A 100 -6.36 12.11 11.69
N TYR A 101 -5.23 12.76 11.39
CA TYR A 101 -5.20 14.20 11.20
C TYR A 101 -4.36 14.67 10.01
N LYS A 102 -4.91 15.51 9.14
CA LYS A 102 -4.17 16.39 8.21
C LYS A 102 -3.12 15.70 7.31
N ASN A 103 -3.33 14.43 7.01
CA ASN A 103 -2.49 13.70 6.06
C ASN A 103 -2.82 14.08 4.60
N THR A 104 -1.80 14.10 3.76
CA THR A 104 -1.92 14.36 2.32
C THR A 104 -1.45 13.16 1.52
N VAL A 105 -2.23 12.75 0.53
CA VAL A 105 -1.91 11.56 -0.29
C VAL A 105 -2.17 11.86 -1.77
N HIS A 106 -1.15 11.67 -2.60
CA HIS A 106 -1.22 11.76 -4.06
C HIS A 106 -0.78 10.45 -4.72
N THR A 107 -1.69 9.73 -5.38
CA THR A 107 -1.34 8.46 -6.06
C THR A 107 -2.44 7.93 -6.99
N HIS A 108 -2.09 7.00 -7.89
CA HIS A 108 -3.08 6.19 -8.62
C HIS A 108 -3.62 5.04 -7.75
N ILE A 109 -4.92 4.77 -7.86
CA ILE A 109 -5.56 3.62 -7.21
C ILE A 109 -5.81 2.54 -8.26
N LEU A 110 -5.18 1.38 -8.13
CA LEU A 110 -5.32 0.26 -9.06
C LEU A 110 -6.33 -0.75 -8.52
N ALA A 111 -7.31 -1.09 -9.34
CA ALA A 111 -8.14 -2.27 -9.09
C ALA A 111 -7.46 -3.49 -9.73
N GLU A 112 -7.22 -4.54 -8.94
CA GLU A 112 -6.83 -5.85 -9.46
C GLU A 112 -8.12 -6.66 -9.77
N ASP A 113 -8.25 -7.88 -9.25
CA ASP A 113 -9.40 -8.76 -9.52
C ASP A 113 -10.72 -8.28 -8.85
N LYS A 114 -10.62 -7.36 -7.89
CA LYS A 114 -11.73 -6.84 -7.09
C LYS A 114 -11.66 -5.31 -7.04
N PRO A 115 -12.79 -4.62 -6.79
CA PRO A 115 -12.76 -3.18 -6.60
C PRO A 115 -11.82 -2.78 -5.47
N ALA A 116 -10.94 -1.79 -5.72
CA ALA A 116 -10.04 -1.25 -4.71
C ALA A 116 -10.84 -0.53 -3.62
N LYS A 117 -10.36 -0.61 -2.37
CA LYS A 117 -11.00 0.04 -1.23
C LYS A 117 -10.20 1.24 -0.78
N VAL A 118 -10.88 2.37 -0.64
CA VAL A 118 -10.32 3.58 -0.03
C VAL A 118 -11.14 3.92 1.21
N ASN A 119 -10.50 3.91 2.38
CA ASN A 119 -11.13 4.28 3.65
C ASN A 119 -10.45 5.54 4.20
N VAL A 120 -11.24 6.58 4.45
CA VAL A 120 -10.76 7.84 5.02
C VAL A 120 -11.53 8.13 6.29
N THR A 121 -10.80 8.26 7.40
CA THR A 121 -11.36 8.58 8.72
C THR A 121 -10.60 9.72 9.37
N GLY A 122 -11.20 10.44 10.31
CA GLY A 122 -10.52 11.56 10.97
C GLY A 122 -10.78 12.91 10.31
N THR A 123 -9.82 13.83 10.35
CA THR A 123 -10.08 15.23 9.96
C THR A 123 -8.98 15.86 9.13
N GLU A 124 -9.40 16.74 8.23
CA GLU A 124 -8.53 17.60 7.40
C GLU A 124 -7.59 16.85 6.43
N HIS A 125 -7.90 15.60 6.07
CA HIS A 125 -7.12 14.90 5.06
C HIS A 125 -7.30 15.53 3.68
N HIS A 126 -6.22 15.65 2.89
CA HIS A 126 -6.29 16.06 1.49
C HIS A 126 -5.79 14.92 0.60
N LEU A 127 -6.71 14.32 -0.14
CA LEU A 127 -6.41 13.23 -1.06
C LEU A 127 -6.55 13.72 -2.51
N ASP A 128 -5.55 13.42 -3.31
CA ASP A 128 -5.52 13.65 -4.74
C ASP A 128 -5.30 12.32 -5.46
N LEU A 129 -6.39 11.68 -5.87
CA LEU A 129 -6.38 10.31 -6.38
C LEU A 129 -6.72 10.25 -7.86
N ASP A 130 -6.30 9.19 -8.52
CA ASP A 130 -6.77 8.87 -9.87
C ASP A 130 -7.01 7.36 -9.95
N PHE A 131 -8.26 6.99 -10.22
CA PHE A 131 -8.73 5.62 -10.13
C PHE A 131 -8.56 4.90 -11.47
N LYS A 132 -7.74 3.86 -11.49
CA LYS A 132 -7.51 2.97 -12.64
C LYS A 132 -8.32 1.68 -12.47
N GLY A 133 -9.64 1.82 -12.48
CA GLY A 133 -10.59 0.70 -12.35
C GLY A 133 -11.63 0.90 -11.24
N PRO A 134 -12.50 -0.09 -11.00
CA PRO A 134 -13.56 0.01 -10.01
C PRO A 134 -13.02 0.22 -8.60
N ALA A 135 -13.60 1.19 -7.87
CA ALA A 135 -13.23 1.44 -6.48
C ALA A 135 -14.45 1.75 -5.61
N VAL A 136 -14.32 1.47 -4.32
CA VAL A 136 -15.28 1.84 -3.28
C VAL A 136 -14.57 2.76 -2.29
N VAL A 137 -15.11 3.95 -2.10
CA VAL A 137 -14.54 5.00 -1.27
C VAL A 137 -15.49 5.30 -0.11
N SER A 138 -14.98 5.21 1.12
CA SER A 138 -15.69 5.53 2.35
C SER A 138 -15.02 6.68 3.07
N PHE A 139 -15.75 7.78 3.27
CA PHE A 139 -15.36 8.91 4.11
C PHE A 139 -16.16 8.89 5.41
N ASN A 140 -15.47 8.90 6.55
CA ASN A 140 -16.08 9.07 7.85
C ASN A 140 -15.26 10.05 8.69
N GLY A 141 -15.61 11.33 8.62
CA GLY A 141 -14.77 12.35 9.24
C GLY A 141 -15.21 13.77 8.96
N ILE A 142 -14.35 14.72 9.34
CA ILE A 142 -14.65 16.15 9.27
C ILE A 142 -13.66 16.85 8.34
N SER A 143 -14.14 17.76 7.50
CA SER A 143 -13.29 18.64 6.69
C SER A 143 -12.27 17.92 5.79
N ASN A 144 -12.52 16.66 5.42
CA ASN A 144 -11.64 15.92 4.52
C ASN A 144 -11.93 16.31 3.07
N ARG A 145 -10.90 16.28 2.23
CA ARG A 145 -10.99 16.62 0.81
C ARG A 145 -10.53 15.46 -0.05
N LEU A 146 -11.32 15.12 -1.05
CA LEU A 146 -10.92 14.26 -2.17
C LEU A 146 -11.04 15.02 -3.48
N SER A 147 -9.93 15.15 -4.19
CA SER A 147 -9.89 15.45 -5.62
C SER A 147 -9.63 14.14 -6.36
N TRP A 148 -10.47 13.77 -7.33
CA TRP A 148 -10.33 12.49 -8.01
C TRP A 148 -10.44 12.57 -9.54
N GLY A 149 -9.74 11.69 -10.25
CA GLY A 149 -9.84 11.48 -11.69
C GLY A 149 -9.99 10.00 -12.05
N GLY A 150 -10.11 9.69 -13.34
CA GLY A 150 -10.20 8.31 -13.84
C GLY A 150 -11.61 7.71 -13.72
N THR A 151 -11.68 6.41 -13.42
CA THR A 151 -12.95 5.68 -13.26
C THR A 151 -13.72 6.18 -12.04
N GLU A 152 -15.00 6.49 -12.20
CA GLU A 152 -15.84 6.96 -11.10
C GLU A 152 -15.95 5.91 -9.98
N PRO A 153 -15.58 6.25 -8.73
CA PRO A 153 -15.71 5.32 -7.60
C PRO A 153 -17.13 5.32 -7.03
N LYS A 154 -17.54 4.19 -6.44
CA LYS A 154 -18.72 4.16 -5.57
C LYS A 154 -18.38 4.86 -4.25
N LEU A 155 -19.13 5.89 -3.90
CA LEU A 155 -18.82 6.77 -2.78
C LEU A 155 -19.87 6.69 -1.66
N SER A 156 -19.40 6.60 -0.42
CA SER A 156 -20.18 6.90 0.78
C SER A 156 -19.43 7.91 1.65
N SER A 157 -20.12 8.91 2.18
CA SER A 157 -19.53 9.92 3.06
C SER A 157 -20.44 10.22 4.26
N SER A 158 -19.86 10.21 5.45
CA SER A 158 -20.47 10.64 6.71
C SER A 158 -19.59 11.66 7.44
N GLY A 159 -20.20 12.41 8.37
CA GLY A 159 -19.55 13.49 9.11
C GLY A 159 -19.89 14.87 8.55
N ALA A 160 -18.98 15.84 8.67
CA ALA A 160 -19.26 17.25 8.38
C ALA A 160 -18.20 17.89 7.48
N ASN A 161 -18.60 18.78 6.58
CA ASN A 161 -17.69 19.62 5.77
C ASN A 161 -16.70 18.86 4.87
N ASN A 162 -16.94 17.59 4.56
CA ASN A 162 -16.12 16.88 3.57
C ASN A 162 -16.37 17.45 2.17
N VAL A 163 -15.32 17.60 1.36
CA VAL A 163 -15.40 18.12 0.00
C VAL A 163 -14.86 17.09 -0.98
N ILE A 164 -15.73 16.54 -1.82
CA ILE A 164 -15.38 15.49 -2.78
C ILE A 164 -15.69 16.00 -4.17
N LYS A 165 -14.66 16.12 -5.03
CA LYS A 165 -14.77 16.72 -6.36
C LYS A 165 -14.00 15.90 -7.38
N GLN A 166 -14.60 15.71 -8.56
CA GLN A 166 -13.88 15.23 -9.72
C GLN A 166 -12.97 16.36 -10.26
N LYS A 167 -11.79 15.99 -10.75
CA LYS A 167 -10.89 16.87 -11.50
C LYS A 167 -11.58 17.28 -12.82
N PRO A 168 -11.33 18.50 -13.30
CA PRO A 168 -11.81 18.94 -14.61
C PRO A 168 -11.26 18.10 -15.76
#